data_AF-A0A1Y5MPY3-F1
#
_entry.id   AF-A0A1Y5MPY3-F1
#
_cell.length_a   1.000
_cell.length_b   1.000
_cell.length_c   1.000
_cell.angle_alpha   90.00
_cell.angle_beta   90.00
_cell.angle_gamma   90.00
#
_symmetry.space_group_name_H-M   'P 1'
#
loop_
_entity.id
_entity.type
_entity.pdbx_description
1 polymer ?
#
loop_
_entity_poly.entity_id
_entity_poly.type
_entity_poly.pdbx_seq_one_letter_code
_entity_poly.pdbx_strand_id
1 'polypeptide(L)'
;MNSVTIYLLLAFFAALILYFQIQKLTKKLDDEGAVPAYQKAAQEVLENLSNAEKYPKFCNVILKKINAIRQDILFEDALNEASDKDKALDQLEQTRDKLEALLKQENANWESELVEILDEIDGFVKANFKNGEDRAEELRDELKKEFDGL
;
A
#
# COMPACT_ATOMS: atom_id res chain seq x y z
N MET A 1 8.45 -19.13 -2.79
CA MET A 1 9.60 -19.30 -1.86
C MET A 1 9.28 -20.45 -0.90
N ASN A 2 10.09 -21.52 -0.84
CA ASN A 2 9.69 -22.73 -0.10
C ASN A 2 9.63 -22.45 1.41
N SER A 3 8.64 -22.97 2.13
CA SER A 3 8.51 -22.82 3.59
C SER A 3 9.81 -23.24 4.30
N VAL A 4 10.51 -24.23 3.75
CA VAL A 4 11.83 -24.68 4.19
C VAL A 4 12.89 -23.56 4.17
N THR A 5 12.88 -22.70 3.16
CA THR A 5 13.78 -21.54 3.04
C THR A 5 13.49 -20.48 4.11
N ILE A 6 12.21 -20.24 4.42
CA ILE A 6 11.79 -19.31 5.48
C ILE A 6 12.20 -19.87 6.86
N TYR A 7 11.97 -21.16 7.12
CA TYR A 7 12.40 -21.77 8.38
C TYR A 7 13.92 -21.83 8.53
N LEU A 8 14.67 -21.99 7.43
CA LEU A 8 16.14 -21.91 7.43
C LEU A 8 16.64 -20.50 7.78
N LEU A 9 16.02 -19.46 7.21
CA LEU A 9 16.32 -18.07 7.54
C LEU A 9 16.00 -17.79 9.01
N LEU A 10 14.85 -18.22 9.49
CA LEU A 10 14.42 -18.00 10.87
C LEU A 10 15.33 -18.72 11.88
N ALA A 11 15.74 -19.96 11.58
CA ALA A 11 16.71 -20.71 12.37
C ALA A 11 18.10 -20.05 12.35
N PHE A 12 18.51 -19.49 11.20
CA PHE A 12 19.76 -18.73 11.09
C PHE A 12 19.73 -17.45 11.93
N PHE A 13 18.62 -16.70 11.93
CA PHE A 13 18.45 -15.53 12.79
C PHE A 13 18.42 -15.90 14.28
N ALA A 14 17.76 -17.00 14.68
CA ALA A 14 17.78 -17.48 16.05
C ALA A 14 19.19 -17.89 16.50
N ALA A 15 19.94 -18.57 15.65
CA ALA A 15 21.34 -18.94 15.89
C ALA A 15 22.25 -17.71 16.01
N LEU A 16 22.02 -16.68 15.17
CA LEU A 16 22.72 -15.39 15.28
C LEU A 16 22.39 -14.69 16.59
N ILE A 17 21.11 -14.64 16.99
CA ILE A 17 20.68 -14.03 18.26
C ILE A 17 21.36 -14.72 19.45
N LEU A 18 21.40 -16.06 19.47
CA LEU A 18 22.07 -16.82 20.52
C LEU A 18 23.59 -16.60 20.51
N TYR A 19 24.22 -16.62 19.34
CA TYR A 19 25.65 -16.31 19.16
C TYR A 19 25.99 -14.90 19.67
N PHE A 20 25.12 -13.92 19.42
CA PHE A 20 25.28 -12.55 19.91
C PHE A 20 24.99 -12.41 21.40
N GLN A 21 24.08 -13.19 22.00
CA GLN A 21 23.91 -13.20 23.45
C GLN A 21 25.17 -13.74 24.16
N ILE A 22 25.80 -14.76 23.58
CA ILE A 22 27.08 -15.29 24.05
C ILE A 22 28.19 -14.23 23.87
N GLN A 23 28.27 -13.55 22.73
CA GLN A 23 29.21 -12.42 22.56
C GLN A 23 28.91 -11.24 23.49
N LYS A 24 27.65 -10.91 23.77
CA LYS A 24 27.23 -9.80 24.64
C LYS A 24 27.55 -10.09 26.11
N LEU A 25 27.51 -11.34 26.54
CA LEU A 25 28.02 -11.76 27.85
C LEU A 25 29.54 -11.57 27.95
N THR A 26 30.28 -11.86 26.87
CA THR A 26 31.74 -11.68 26.82
C THR A 26 32.18 -10.22 26.62
N LYS A 27 31.39 -9.41 25.90
CA LYS A 27 31.67 -8.00 25.59
C LYS A 27 31.10 -6.99 26.60
N LYS A 28 30.19 -7.39 27.49
CA LYS A 28 29.75 -6.52 28.61
C LYS A 28 30.88 -6.15 29.59
N LEU A 29 32.06 -6.74 29.43
CA LEU A 29 33.28 -6.38 30.14
C LEU A 29 34.08 -5.24 29.48
N ASP A 30 33.79 -4.87 28.22
CA ASP A 30 34.63 -3.94 27.47
C ASP A 30 33.76 -3.07 26.54
N ASP A 31 33.41 -1.90 27.07
CA ASP A 31 33.09 -0.65 26.40
C ASP A 31 31.91 -0.54 25.40
N GLU A 32 30.95 0.25 25.89
CA GLU A 32 29.99 1.11 25.18
C GLU A 32 30.44 1.55 23.78
N GLY A 33 29.67 1.17 22.74
CA GLY A 33 29.90 1.74 21.40
C GLY A 33 29.19 1.07 20.21
N ALA A 34 28.56 -0.10 20.38
CA ALA A 34 28.02 -0.88 19.25
C ALA A 34 26.48 -0.84 19.09
N VAL A 35 25.80 0.16 19.66
CA VAL A 35 24.32 0.28 19.66
C VAL A 35 23.69 0.86 18.36
N PRO A 36 24.33 1.70 17.51
CA PRO A 36 23.60 2.40 16.43
C PRO A 36 23.23 1.56 15.20
N ALA A 37 24.10 0.63 14.76
CA ALA A 37 23.92 -0.04 13.47
C ALA A 37 22.82 -1.12 13.48
N TYR A 38 22.67 -1.82 14.61
CA TYR A 38 21.62 -2.84 14.77
C TYR A 38 20.23 -2.21 14.91
N GLN A 39 20.13 -1.08 15.60
CA GLN A 39 18.86 -0.39 15.76
C GLN A 39 18.39 0.21 14.44
N LYS A 40 19.31 0.76 13.62
CA LYS A 40 18.98 1.26 12.28
C LYS A 40 18.53 0.15 11.33
N ALA A 41 19.23 -0.98 11.28
CA ALA A 41 18.83 -2.11 10.44
C ALA A 41 17.52 -2.77 10.91
N ALA A 42 17.31 -2.89 12.22
CA ALA A 42 16.05 -3.41 12.76
C ALA A 42 14.87 -2.46 12.48
N GLN A 43 15.11 -1.15 12.52
CA GLN A 43 14.11 -0.12 12.22
C GLN A 43 13.77 -0.04 10.73
N GLU A 44 14.77 -0.15 9.87
CA GLU A 44 14.59 -0.22 8.41
C GLU A 44 13.84 -1.50 8.01
N VAL A 45 14.10 -2.63 8.68
CA VAL A 45 13.31 -3.87 8.50
C VAL A 45 11.89 -3.70 9.04
N LEU A 46 11.70 -3.04 10.18
CA LEU A 46 10.36 -2.76 10.73
C LEU A 46 9.55 -1.81 9.85
N GLU A 47 10.17 -0.77 9.31
CA GLU A 47 9.55 0.17 8.37
C GLU A 47 9.20 -0.53 7.05
N ASN A 48 10.07 -1.38 6.52
CA ASN A 48 9.77 -2.19 5.34
C ASN A 48 8.65 -3.20 5.59
N LEU A 49 8.61 -3.85 6.76
CA LEU A 49 7.49 -4.74 7.16
C LEU A 49 6.19 -3.95 7.37
N SER A 50 6.27 -2.76 7.97
CA SER A 50 5.13 -1.83 8.12
C SER A 50 4.61 -1.39 6.77
N ASN A 51 5.49 -1.09 5.81
CA ASN A 51 5.11 -0.72 4.45
C ASN A 51 4.47 -1.89 3.69
N ALA A 52 4.96 -3.12 3.90
CA ALA A 52 4.36 -4.33 3.34
C ALA A 52 2.92 -4.58 3.84
N GLU A 53 2.55 -4.08 5.02
CA GLU A 53 1.16 -4.10 5.50
C GLU A 53 0.37 -2.82 5.16
N LYS A 54 1.04 -1.66 5.09
CA LYS A 54 0.44 -0.35 4.83
C LYS A 54 -0.14 -0.28 3.41
N TYR A 55 0.59 -0.72 2.40
CA TYR A 55 0.12 -0.67 1.01
C TYR A 55 -1.11 -1.55 0.77
N PRO A 56 -1.17 -2.82 1.23
CA PRO A 56 -2.39 -3.61 1.13
C PRO A 56 -3.59 -3.01 1.90
N LYS A 57 -3.37 -2.42 3.09
CA LYS A 57 -4.44 -1.70 3.81
C LYS A 57 -4.94 -0.50 3.00
N PHE A 58 -4.03 0.25 2.39
CA PHE A 58 -4.39 1.39 1.56
C PHE A 58 -5.12 0.98 0.27
N CYS A 59 -4.72 -0.13 -0.38
CA CYS A 59 -5.47 -0.69 -1.52
C CYS A 59 -6.93 -0.97 -1.14
N ASN A 60 -7.19 -1.50 0.07
CA ASN A 60 -8.56 -1.72 0.53
C ASN A 60 -9.34 -0.41 0.72
N VAL A 61 -8.68 0.68 1.12
CA VAL A 61 -9.30 2.01 1.17
C VAL A 61 -9.67 2.47 -0.25
N ILE A 62 -8.76 2.35 -1.21
CA ILE A 62 -9.01 2.72 -2.61
C ILE A 62 -10.17 1.89 -3.19
N LEU A 63 -10.21 0.57 -2.94
CA LEU A 63 -11.33 -0.30 -3.37
C LEU A 63 -12.68 0.19 -2.82
N LYS A 64 -12.72 0.64 -1.56
CA LYS A 64 -13.95 1.23 -0.99
C LYS A 64 -14.33 2.52 -1.71
N LYS A 65 -13.37 3.38 -2.06
CA LYS A 65 -13.62 4.62 -2.81
C LYS A 65 -14.10 4.35 -4.23
N ILE A 66 -13.48 3.41 -4.95
CA ILE A 66 -13.98 2.93 -6.26
C ILE A 66 -15.42 2.45 -6.14
N ASN A 67 -15.75 1.66 -5.12
CA ASN A 67 -17.12 1.20 -4.90
C ASN A 67 -18.09 2.36 -4.61
N ALA A 68 -17.69 3.38 -3.85
CA ALA A 68 -18.51 4.57 -3.62
C ALA A 68 -18.76 5.33 -4.95
N ILE A 69 -17.71 5.57 -5.74
CA ILE A 69 -17.82 6.16 -7.08
C ILE A 69 -18.78 5.35 -7.97
N ARG A 70 -18.73 4.02 -7.91
CA ARG A 70 -19.66 3.14 -8.63
C ARG A 70 -21.10 3.33 -8.16
N GLN A 71 -21.34 3.46 -6.86
CA GLN A 71 -22.68 3.75 -6.33
C GLN A 71 -23.19 5.10 -6.83
N ASP A 72 -22.35 6.14 -6.80
CA ASP A 72 -22.67 7.45 -7.35
C ASP A 72 -23.09 7.34 -8.82
N ILE A 73 -22.37 6.60 -9.66
CA ILE A 73 -22.74 6.43 -11.08
C ILE A 73 -24.06 5.66 -11.25
N LEU A 74 -24.30 4.65 -10.40
CA LEU A 74 -25.48 3.79 -10.51
C LEU A 74 -26.75 4.49 -10.05
N PHE A 75 -26.67 5.26 -8.96
CA PHE A 75 -27.83 5.72 -8.19
C PHE A 75 -27.92 7.23 -8.05
N GLU A 76 -26.82 7.95 -8.20
CA GLU A 76 -26.80 9.41 -8.16
C GLU A 76 -26.69 9.97 -9.59
N ASP A 77 -27.26 11.15 -9.84
CA ASP A 77 -27.09 11.86 -11.11
C ASP A 77 -25.71 12.56 -11.14
N ALA A 78 -24.65 11.77 -10.97
CA ALA A 78 -23.29 12.24 -10.71
C ALA A 78 -22.44 12.46 -11.98
N LEU A 79 -22.78 11.78 -13.08
CA LEU A 79 -22.04 11.87 -14.35
C LEU A 79 -22.36 13.16 -15.11
N ASN A 80 -21.38 13.70 -15.81
CA ASN A 80 -21.62 14.84 -16.70
C ASN A 80 -22.37 14.42 -17.99
N GLU A 81 -22.93 15.38 -18.72
CA GLU A 81 -23.76 15.12 -19.90
C GLU A 81 -23.03 14.42 -21.06
N ALA A 82 -21.69 14.53 -21.11
CA ALA A 82 -20.87 13.92 -22.15
C ALA A 82 -20.49 12.46 -21.84
N SER A 83 -20.80 11.98 -20.62
CA SER A 83 -20.37 10.67 -20.14
C SER A 83 -21.36 9.59 -20.52
N ASP A 84 -20.83 8.47 -20.99
CA ASP A 84 -21.59 7.24 -21.21
C ASP A 84 -21.52 6.39 -19.94
N LYS A 85 -22.69 6.08 -19.35
CA LYS A 85 -22.79 5.38 -18.07
C LYS A 85 -22.17 3.98 -18.12
N ASP A 86 -22.48 3.21 -19.16
CA ASP A 86 -22.01 1.82 -19.26
C ASP A 86 -20.50 1.80 -19.46
N LYS A 87 -19.99 2.68 -20.33
CA LYS A 87 -18.55 2.85 -20.54
C LYS A 87 -17.83 3.31 -19.26
N ALA A 88 -18.41 4.23 -18.51
CA ALA A 88 -17.83 4.71 -17.25
C ALA A 88 -17.75 3.59 -16.21
N LEU A 89 -18.80 2.77 -16.09
CA LEU A 89 -18.81 1.60 -15.20
C LEU A 89 -17.77 0.56 -15.62
N ASP A 90 -17.62 0.29 -16.91
CA ASP A 90 -16.62 -0.65 -17.43
C ASP A 90 -15.19 -0.16 -17.15
N GLN A 91 -14.90 1.13 -17.34
CA GLN A 91 -13.59 1.71 -17.05
C GLN A 91 -13.25 1.63 -15.55
N LEU A 92 -14.23 1.92 -14.69
CA LEU A 92 -14.07 1.85 -13.25
C LEU A 92 -13.85 0.40 -12.78
N GLU A 93 -14.54 -0.57 -13.39
CA GLU A 93 -14.36 -1.99 -13.12
C GLU A 93 -12.96 -2.47 -13.53
N GLN A 94 -12.47 -2.06 -14.70
CA GLN A 94 -11.09 -2.37 -15.13
C GLN A 94 -10.04 -1.84 -14.15
N THR A 95 -10.24 -0.62 -13.65
CA THR A 95 -9.36 0.00 -12.65
C THR A 95 -9.41 -0.78 -11.33
N ARG A 96 -10.60 -1.22 -10.89
CA ARG A 96 -10.76 -2.08 -9.72
C ARG A 96 -10.02 -3.40 -9.89
N ASP A 97 -10.18 -4.05 -11.04
CA ASP A 97 -9.57 -5.36 -11.31
C ASP A 97 -8.04 -5.27 -11.36
N LYS A 98 -7.47 -4.17 -11.88
CA LYS A 98 -6.02 -3.88 -11.78
C LYS A 98 -5.55 -3.80 -10.33
N LEU A 99 -6.29 -3.08 -9.48
CA LEU A 99 -5.95 -2.95 -8.06
C LEU A 99 -6.08 -4.30 -7.31
N GLU A 100 -7.08 -5.10 -7.62
CA GLU A 100 -7.20 -6.46 -7.07
C GLU A 100 -6.09 -7.40 -7.54
N ALA A 101 -5.62 -7.25 -8.78
CA ALA A 101 -4.48 -8.00 -9.29
C ALA A 101 -3.19 -7.61 -8.55
N LEU A 102 -2.99 -6.31 -8.32
CA LEU A 102 -1.86 -5.79 -7.53
C LEU A 102 -1.82 -6.39 -6.12
N LEU A 103 -2.98 -6.46 -5.45
CA LEU A 103 -3.12 -7.07 -4.12
C LEU A 103 -2.70 -8.55 -4.05
N LYS A 104 -2.71 -9.27 -5.18
CA LYS A 104 -2.35 -10.69 -5.25
C LYS A 104 -0.87 -10.91 -5.58
N GLN A 105 -0.12 -9.86 -5.87
CA GLN A 105 1.31 -9.97 -6.21
C GLN A 105 2.18 -10.09 -4.95
N GLU A 106 3.09 -11.06 -4.93
CA GLU A 106 3.99 -11.29 -3.78
C GLU A 106 5.12 -10.25 -3.67
N ASN A 107 5.53 -9.61 -4.77
CA ASN A 107 6.65 -8.66 -4.83
C ASN A 107 6.29 -7.43 -5.68
N ALA A 108 5.13 -6.84 -5.44
CA ALA A 108 4.70 -5.63 -6.15
C ALA A 108 5.62 -4.44 -5.87
N ASN A 109 5.87 -3.63 -6.91
CA ASN A 109 6.43 -2.29 -6.73
C ASN A 109 5.31 -1.32 -6.35
N TRP A 110 4.85 -1.41 -5.10
CA TRP A 110 3.63 -0.76 -4.61
C TRP A 110 3.53 0.73 -4.95
N GLU A 111 4.61 1.49 -4.78
CA GLU A 111 4.59 2.94 -4.99
C GLU A 111 4.29 3.30 -6.44
N SER A 112 5.01 2.69 -7.39
CA SER A 112 4.82 2.98 -8.81
C SER A 112 3.45 2.54 -9.30
N GLU A 113 3.03 1.34 -8.92
CA GLU A 113 1.76 0.75 -9.36
C GLU A 113 0.56 1.49 -8.77
N LEU A 114 0.63 1.91 -7.51
CA LEU A 114 -0.43 2.67 -6.87
C LEU A 114 -0.54 4.09 -7.40
N VAL A 115 0.57 4.75 -7.71
CA VAL A 115 0.52 6.09 -8.34
C VAL A 115 -0.21 6.01 -9.68
N GLU A 116 0.10 5.02 -10.52
CA GLU A 116 -0.58 4.83 -11.81
C GLU A 116 -2.08 4.59 -11.62
N ILE A 117 -2.48 3.72 -10.69
CA ILE A 117 -3.90 3.46 -10.39
C ILE A 117 -4.59 4.72 -9.85
N LEU A 118 -3.95 5.48 -8.98
CA LEU A 118 -4.50 6.71 -8.42
C LEU A 118 -4.69 7.79 -9.50
N ASP A 119 -3.73 7.92 -10.41
CA ASP A 119 -3.82 8.83 -11.55
C ASP A 119 -4.95 8.42 -12.52
N GLU A 120 -5.13 7.11 -12.74
CA GLU A 120 -6.27 6.60 -13.53
C GLU A 120 -7.61 6.96 -12.88
N ILE A 121 -7.74 6.81 -11.55
CA ILE A 121 -8.96 7.18 -10.82
C ILE A 121 -9.18 8.70 -10.86
N ASP A 122 -8.15 9.50 -10.63
CA ASP A 122 -8.21 10.96 -10.67
C ASP A 122 -8.67 11.46 -12.05
N GLY A 123 -8.03 10.96 -13.11
CA GLY A 123 -8.41 11.26 -14.50
C GLY A 123 -9.82 10.79 -14.85
N PHE A 124 -10.22 9.61 -14.35
CA PHE A 124 -11.58 9.10 -14.52
C PHE A 124 -12.62 10.03 -13.90
N VAL A 125 -12.42 10.49 -12.65
CA VAL A 125 -13.36 11.39 -11.97
C VAL A 125 -13.43 12.73 -12.70
N LYS A 126 -12.29 13.33 -13.07
CA LYS A 126 -12.25 14.60 -13.81
C LYS A 126 -13.00 14.54 -15.13
N ALA A 127 -12.82 13.45 -15.88
CA ALA A 127 -13.41 13.30 -17.20
C ALA A 127 -14.91 12.99 -17.15
N ASN A 128 -15.39 12.25 -16.14
CA ASN A 128 -16.73 11.68 -16.17
C ASN A 128 -17.74 12.35 -15.22
N PHE A 129 -17.31 13.02 -14.16
CA PHE A 129 -18.23 13.56 -13.16
C PHE A 129 -18.62 15.02 -13.41
N LYS A 130 -19.80 15.40 -12.90
CA LYS A 130 -20.16 16.82 -12.70
C LYS A 130 -19.21 17.42 -11.67
N ASN A 131 -18.68 18.61 -11.96
CA ASN A 131 -17.62 19.25 -11.15
C ASN A 131 -16.43 18.31 -10.92
N GLY A 132 -15.98 17.63 -11.99
CA GLY A 132 -14.97 16.58 -11.92
C GLY A 132 -13.65 17.01 -11.27
N GLU A 133 -13.20 18.25 -11.48
CA GLU A 133 -12.00 18.80 -10.84
C GLU A 133 -12.15 18.87 -9.30
N ASP A 134 -13.25 19.46 -8.81
CA ASP A 134 -13.52 19.60 -7.37
C ASP A 134 -13.65 18.22 -6.70
N ARG A 135 -14.37 17.29 -7.34
CA ARG A 135 -14.54 15.91 -6.84
C ARG A 135 -13.21 15.14 -6.82
N ALA A 136 -12.38 15.35 -7.83
CA ALA A 136 -11.06 14.72 -7.87
C ALA A 136 -10.14 15.29 -6.79
N GLU A 137 -10.21 16.60 -6.52
CA GLU A 137 -9.49 17.22 -5.40
C GLU A 137 -9.93 16.67 -4.04
N GLU A 138 -11.24 16.61 -3.79
CA GLU A 138 -11.80 16.01 -2.58
C GLU A 138 -11.32 14.56 -2.41
N LEU A 139 -11.38 13.76 -3.48
CA LEU A 139 -10.91 12.37 -3.46
C LEU A 139 -9.42 12.27 -3.12
N ARG A 140 -8.56 13.13 -3.69
CA ARG A 140 -7.12 13.15 -3.37
C ARG A 140 -6.89 13.48 -1.90
N ASP A 141 -7.58 14.47 -1.37
CA ASP A 141 -7.45 14.89 0.03
C ASP A 141 -7.89 13.80 1.00
N GLU A 142 -9.01 13.14 0.71
CA GLU A 142 -9.50 12.00 1.49
C GLU A 142 -8.51 10.83 1.46
N LEU A 143 -8.03 10.44 0.27
CA LEU A 143 -7.08 9.34 0.11
C LEU A 143 -5.75 9.65 0.80
N LYS A 144 -5.26 10.89 0.70
CA LYS A 144 -4.06 11.35 1.41
C LYS A 144 -4.23 11.20 2.92
N LYS A 145 -5.36 11.68 3.46
CA LYS A 145 -5.66 11.60 4.88
C LYS A 145 -5.73 10.17 5.39
N GLU A 146 -6.39 9.28 4.63
CA GLU A 146 -6.45 7.86 4.95
C GLU A 146 -5.06 7.20 4.91
N PHE A 147 -4.23 7.53 3.91
CA PHE A 147 -2.86 7.00 3.81
C PHE A 147 -1.95 7.49 4.94
N ASP A 148 -2.03 8.77 5.30
CA ASP A 148 -1.26 9.36 6.39
C ASP A 148 -1.68 8.79 7.76
N GLY A 149 -2.93 8.34 7.88
CA GLY A 149 -3.48 7.69 9.08
C GLY A 149 -3.15 6.21 9.24
N LEU A 150 -2.60 5.55 8.22
CA LEU A 150 -2.17 4.15 8.22
C LEU A 150 -0.71 3.99 8.67
#